data_AF-A0A0B3SKY9-F1
#
_entry.id   AF-A0A0B3SKY9-F1
#
_cell.length_a   1.000
_cell.length_b   1.000
_cell.length_c   1.000
_cell.angle_alpha   90.00
_cell.angle_beta   90.00
_cell.angle_gamma   90.00
#
_symmetry.space_group_name_H-M   'P 1'
#
loop_
_entity.id
_entity.type
_entity.pdbx_description
1 polymer ?
#
loop_
_entity_poly.entity_id
_entity_poly.type
_entity_poly.pdbx_seq_one_letter_code
_entity_poly.pdbx_strand_id
1 'polypeptide(L)'
;MTTTHGPTPGLPPAPAIDHNRIAAAIELLAQVSPEARLLQLRNLCVNNGLWCVPEDARDYAPVLFEVQLFGVPAVAETPGELPTNWLRAARRILEGAPAVPSTAHPFQSENFS
;
A
#
# COMPACT_ATOMS: atom_id res chain seq x y z
N MET A 1 -36.34 23.78 -21.06
CA MET A 1 -34.89 24.05 -20.89
C MET A 1 -34.31 22.88 -20.13
N THR A 2 -33.64 21.97 -20.83
CA THR A 2 -33.12 20.71 -20.28
C THR A 2 -31.65 20.91 -19.97
N THR A 3 -31.31 21.02 -18.69
CA THR A 3 -29.92 21.13 -18.21
C THR A 3 -29.25 19.77 -18.33
N THR A 4 -28.40 19.62 -19.33
CA THR A 4 -27.52 18.46 -19.50
C THR A 4 -26.44 18.53 -18.41
N HIS A 5 -26.42 17.55 -17.50
CA HIS A 5 -25.27 17.34 -16.63
C HIS A 5 -24.16 16.70 -17.47
N GLY A 6 -23.03 17.39 -17.61
CA GLY A 6 -21.83 16.82 -18.24
C GLY A 6 -21.32 15.62 -17.45
N PRO A 7 -20.63 14.66 -18.09
CA PRO A 7 -20.08 13.51 -17.38
C PRO A 7 -19.04 14.00 -16.37
N THR A 8 -19.22 13.61 -15.11
CA THR A 8 -18.23 13.75 -14.05
C THR A 8 -16.89 13.22 -14.56
N PRO A 9 -15.77 13.96 -14.46
CA PRO A 9 -14.45 13.42 -14.78
C PRO A 9 -14.25 12.16 -13.95
N GLY A 10 -14.28 10.99 -14.60
CA GLY A 10 -14.00 9.73 -13.94
C GLY A 10 -12.60 9.81 -13.37
N LEU A 11 -12.48 9.71 -12.05
CA LEU A 11 -11.21 9.51 -11.38
C LEU A 11 -10.46 8.39 -12.12
N PRO A 12 -9.17 8.57 -12.46
CA PRO A 12 -8.41 7.50 -13.09
C PRO A 12 -8.51 6.25 -12.20
N PRO A 13 -8.65 5.05 -12.81
CA PRO A 13 -8.68 3.83 -12.03
C PRO A 13 -7.42 3.77 -11.15
N ALA A 14 -7.59 3.41 -9.88
CA ALA A 14 -6.46 3.19 -8.98
C ALA A 14 -5.46 2.24 -9.66
N PRO A 15 -4.14 2.49 -9.52
CA PRO A 15 -3.13 1.65 -10.17
C PRO A 15 -3.38 0.19 -9.80
N ALA A 16 -3.58 -0.65 -10.82
CA ALA A 16 -3.86 -2.05 -10.63
C ALA A 16 -2.72 -2.74 -9.87
N ILE A 17 -3.05 -3.65 -8.97
CA ILE A 17 -2.09 -4.41 -8.17
C ILE A 17 -1.31 -5.37 -9.10
N ASP A 18 0.00 -5.17 -9.23
CA ASP A 18 0.89 -6.00 -10.04
C ASP A 18 1.56 -7.08 -9.18
N HIS A 19 0.93 -8.25 -9.11
CA HIS A 19 1.35 -9.36 -8.25
C HIS A 19 2.77 -9.87 -8.58
N ASN A 20 3.14 -9.89 -9.87
CA ASN A 20 4.46 -10.36 -10.29
C ASN A 20 5.56 -9.40 -9.81
N ARG A 21 5.33 -8.09 -9.97
CA ARG A 21 6.27 -7.07 -9.50
C ARG A 21 6.34 -7.01 -7.98
N ILE A 22 5.22 -7.24 -7.29
CA ILE A 22 5.19 -7.34 -5.82
C ILE A 22 6.05 -8.51 -5.34
N ALA A 23 5.89 -9.70 -5.93
CA ALA A 23 6.70 -10.88 -5.58
C ALA A 23 8.20 -10.62 -5.81
N ALA A 24 8.58 -10.10 -6.97
CA ALA A 24 9.97 -9.76 -7.27
C ALA A 24 10.55 -8.71 -6.30
N ALA A 25 9.76 -7.72 -5.90
CA ALA A 25 10.18 -6.71 -4.93
C ALA A 25 10.37 -7.28 -3.52
N ILE A 26 9.51 -8.23 -3.10
CA ILE A 26 9.69 -8.95 -1.83
C ILE A 26 11.02 -9.72 -1.84
N GLU A 27 11.30 -10.47 -2.91
CA GLU A 27 12.55 -11.23 -3.04
C GLU A 27 13.77 -10.32 -3.01
N LEU A 28 13.73 -9.20 -3.74
CA LEU A 28 14.80 -8.22 -3.76
C LEU A 28 15.06 -7.63 -2.37
N LEU A 29 14.02 -7.16 -1.69
CA LEU A 29 14.15 -6.58 -0.34
C LEU A 29 14.58 -7.62 0.71
N ALA A 30 14.24 -8.89 0.53
CA ALA A 30 14.69 -9.97 1.40
C ALA A 30 16.20 -10.23 1.30
N GLN A 31 16.79 -10.04 0.11
CA GLN A 31 18.22 -10.22 -0.15
C GLN A 31 19.08 -9.03 0.31
N VAL A 32 18.47 -7.86 0.51
CA VAL A 32 19.16 -6.65 0.99
C VAL A 32 19.27 -6.66 2.52
N SER A 33 20.40 -6.18 3.05
CA SER A 33 20.62 -6.06 4.49
C SER A 33 19.62 -5.10 5.13
N PRO A 34 19.23 -5.30 6.41
CA PRO A 34 18.24 -4.45 7.08
C PRO A 34 18.54 -2.94 6.98
N GLU A 35 19.80 -2.55 7.06
CA GLU A 35 20.27 -1.17 7.02
C GLU A 35 20.09 -0.54 5.63
N ALA A 36 20.20 -1.34 4.57
CA ALA A 36 20.07 -0.88 3.19
C ALA A 36 18.64 -0.99 2.64
N ARG A 37 17.73 -1.69 3.33
CA ARG A 37 16.34 -1.91 2.87
C ARG A 37 15.56 -0.63 2.68
N LEU A 38 15.76 0.37 3.55
CA LEU A 38 15.06 1.65 3.43
C LEU A 38 15.45 2.38 2.14
N LEU A 39 16.75 2.44 1.86
CA LEU A 39 17.27 3.05 0.65
C LEU A 39 16.79 2.28 -0.60
N GLN A 40 16.81 0.95 -0.55
CA GLN A 40 16.32 0.13 -1.65
C GLN A 40 14.81 0.34 -1.89
N LEU A 41 14.00 0.36 -0.83
CA LEU A 41 12.57 0.64 -0.94
C LEU A 41 12.32 2.03 -1.53
N ARG A 42 13.06 3.05 -1.05
CA ARG A 42 13.01 4.40 -1.61
C ARG A 42 13.24 4.39 -3.11
N ASN A 43 14.31 3.74 -3.57
CA ASN A 43 14.64 3.66 -4.99
C ASN A 43 13.51 2.99 -5.79
N LEU A 44 12.91 1.92 -5.26
CA LEU A 44 11.79 1.27 -5.92
C LEU A 44 10.56 2.19 -6.01
N CYS A 45 10.20 2.86 -4.90
CA CYS A 45 9.06 3.78 -4.85
C CYS A 45 9.23 4.99 -5.75
N VAL A 46 10.41 5.63 -5.76
CA VAL A 46 10.68 6.80 -6.61
C VAL A 46 10.52 6.47 -8.11
N ASN A 47 10.87 5.24 -8.52
CA ASN A 47 10.80 4.84 -9.92
C ASN A 47 9.46 4.18 -10.31
N ASN A 48 8.73 3.61 -9.36
CA ASN A 48 7.59 2.72 -9.67
C ASN A 48 6.36 2.94 -8.77
N GLY A 49 6.34 4.01 -7.97
CA GLY A 49 5.28 4.22 -6.98
C GLY A 49 5.31 5.63 -6.39
N LEU A 50 5.02 5.70 -5.09
CA LEU A 50 4.92 6.93 -4.31
C LEU A 50 5.88 6.89 -3.13
N TRP A 51 6.65 7.96 -2.97
CA TRP A 51 7.53 8.18 -1.84
C TRP A 51 7.23 9.55 -1.23
N CYS A 52 6.55 9.57 -0.08
CA CYS A 52 6.17 10.81 0.60
C CYS A 52 7.05 11.16 1.81
N VAL A 53 8.17 10.45 2.00
CA VAL A 53 9.07 10.71 3.12
C VAL A 53 9.97 11.91 2.81
N PRO A 54 9.90 13.01 3.59
CA PRO A 54 10.76 14.17 3.39
C PRO A 54 12.23 13.83 3.63
N GLU A 55 13.12 14.44 2.85
CA GLU A 55 14.58 14.27 3.02
C GLU A 55 15.14 15.08 4.19
N ASP A 56 14.51 16.21 4.51
CA ASP A 56 14.90 17.07 5.62
C ASP A 56 13.65 17.38 6.48
N ALA A 57 13.70 16.99 7.75
CA ALA A 57 12.60 17.11 8.70
C ALA A 57 12.70 18.39 9.56
N ARG A 58 13.60 19.32 9.23
CA ARG A 58 13.86 20.54 10.02
C ARG A 58 12.63 21.41 10.27
N ASP A 59 11.79 21.57 9.26
CA ASP A 59 10.65 22.51 9.32
C ASP A 59 9.30 21.79 9.48
N TYR A 60 9.25 20.49 9.17
CA TYR A 60 8.05 19.68 9.27
C TYR A 60 8.40 18.20 9.35
N ALA A 61 8.01 17.56 10.46
CA ALA A 61 8.07 16.10 10.63
C ALA A 61 6.64 15.56 10.62
N PRO A 62 6.23 14.80 9.60
CA PRO A 62 4.89 14.22 9.57
C PRO A 62 4.73 13.18 10.70
N VAL A 63 3.51 13.11 11.24
CA VAL A 63 3.15 12.15 12.31
C VAL A 63 3.21 10.70 11.79
N LEU A 64 2.92 10.51 10.50
CA LEU A 64 3.00 9.23 9.80
C LEU A 64 3.66 9.41 8.45
N PHE A 65 4.52 8.47 8.11
CA PHE A 65 5.16 8.35 6.81
C PHE A 65 4.37 7.35 5.96
N GLU A 66 4.18 7.67 4.69
CA GLU A 66 3.46 6.82 3.74
C GLU A 66 4.30 6.57 2.48
N VAL A 67 4.23 5.34 1.98
CA VAL A 67 4.77 4.94 0.68
C VAL A 67 3.79 4.03 -0.03
N GLN A 68 3.85 4.00 -1.36
CA GLN A 68 3.12 3.05 -2.18
C GLN A 68 4.03 2.47 -3.24
N LEU A 69 4.01 1.15 -3.44
CA LEU A 69 4.78 0.49 -4.48
C LEU A 69 3.94 -0.62 -5.13
N PHE A 70 3.80 -0.59 -6.46
CA PHE A 70 3.01 -1.55 -7.23
C PHE A 70 1.55 -1.73 -6.74
N GLY A 71 0.95 -0.65 -6.25
CA GLY A 71 -0.41 -0.66 -5.70
C GLY A 71 -0.49 -1.12 -4.23
N VAL A 72 0.62 -1.43 -3.58
CA VAL A 72 0.70 -1.79 -2.15
C VAL A 72 1.07 -0.56 -1.31
N PRO A 73 0.13 -0.02 -0.50
CA PRO A 73 0.44 1.06 0.43
C PRO A 73 1.08 0.52 1.72
N ALA A 74 1.95 1.33 2.34
CA ALA A 74 2.50 1.09 3.66
C ALA A 74 2.67 2.40 4.42
N VAL A 75 2.37 2.36 5.71
CA VAL A 75 2.50 3.49 6.63
C VAL A 75 3.34 3.12 7.84
N ALA A 76 4.05 4.09 8.41
CA ALA A 76 4.82 3.91 9.63
C ALA A 76 5.00 5.22 10.40
N GLU A 77 5.26 5.12 11.71
CA GLU A 77 5.60 6.28 12.56
C GLU A 77 7.04 6.72 12.34
N THR A 78 7.92 5.80 11.93
CA THR A 78 9.31 6.10 11.59
C THR A 78 9.65 5.60 10.18
N PRO A 79 10.52 6.31 9.42
CA PRO A 79 10.90 5.85 8.08
C PRO A 79 11.53 4.45 8.08
N GLY A 80 12.28 4.09 9.14
CA GLY A 80 12.95 2.80 9.26
C GLY A 80 12.00 1.59 9.32
N GLU A 81 10.75 1.78 9.72
CA GLU A 81 9.75 0.73 9.81
C GLU A 81 9.02 0.49 8.47
N LEU A 82 9.09 1.44 7.52
CA LEU A 82 8.41 1.35 6.23
C LEU A 82 8.74 0.06 5.45
N PRO A 83 10.00 -0.41 5.37
CA PRO A 83 10.30 -1.66 4.66
C PRO A 83 9.63 -2.87 5.28
N THR A 84 9.60 -2.95 6.60
CA THR A 84 8.96 -4.06 7.33
C THR A 84 7.44 -4.03 7.13
N ASN A 85 6.83 -2.86 7.25
CA ASN A 85 5.39 -2.68 7.08
C ASN A 85 4.97 -2.96 5.64
N TRP A 86 5.75 -2.49 4.67
CA TRP A 86 5.52 -2.77 3.25
C TRP A 86 5.65 -4.25 2.93
N LEU A 87 6.71 -4.93 3.38
CA LEU A 87 6.88 -6.37 3.20
C LEU A 87 5.70 -7.17 3.76
N ARG A 88 5.20 -6.78 4.94
CA ARG A 88 4.02 -7.41 5.55
C ARG A 88 2.76 -7.19 4.71
N ALA A 89 2.52 -5.96 4.24
CA ALA A 89 1.36 -5.64 3.41
C ALA A 89 1.42 -6.37 2.06
N ALA A 90 2.58 -6.37 1.42
CA ALA A 90 2.84 -7.04 0.15
C ALA A 90 2.58 -8.56 0.24
N ARG A 91 3.09 -9.21 1.30
CA ARG A 91 2.81 -10.63 1.55
C ARG A 91 1.33 -10.92 1.72
N ARG A 92 0.61 -10.12 2.52
CA ARG A 92 -0.84 -10.28 2.70
C ARG A 92 -1.62 -10.14 1.40
N ILE A 93 -1.19 -9.26 0.50
CA ILE A 93 -1.83 -9.09 -0.80
C ILE A 93 -1.59 -10.33 -1.69
N LEU A 94 -0.38 -10.89 -1.68
CA LEU A 94 -0.10 -12.13 -2.41
C LEU A 94 -0.81 -13.35 -1.80
N GLU A 95 -0.90 -13.43 -0.48
CA GLU A 95 -1.61 -14.48 0.26
C GLU A 95 -3.14 -14.35 0.14
N GLY A 96 -3.64 -13.11 -0.01
CA GLY A 96 -5.06 -12.75 -0.11
C GLY A 96 -5.62 -12.66 -1.54
N ALA A 97 -4.82 -12.96 -2.57
CA ALA A 97 -5.34 -13.24 -3.91
C ALA A 97 -6.35 -14.39 -3.80
N PRO A 98 -7.57 -14.29 -4.37
CA PRO A 98 -8.73 -15.03 -3.90
C PRO A 98 -8.53 -16.55 -3.99
N ALA A 99 -8.36 -17.21 -2.84
CA ALA A 99 -9.13 -18.41 -2.59
C ALA A 99 -10.58 -17.93 -2.44
N VAL A 100 -11.43 -18.31 -3.39
CA VAL A 100 -12.88 -18.04 -3.45
C VAL A 100 -13.48 -17.92 -2.04
N PRO A 101 -14.08 -16.78 -1.64
CA PRO A 101 -14.75 -16.71 -0.36
C PRO A 101 -15.95 -17.66 -0.40
N SER A 102 -15.79 -18.83 0.23
CA SER A 102 -16.86 -19.77 0.48
C SER A 102 -17.94 -19.04 1.27
N THR A 103 -19.09 -18.88 0.63
CA THR A 103 -20.29 -18.28 1.19
C THR A 103 -20.73 -19.06 2.44
N ALA A 104 -20.87 -18.38 3.58
CA ALA A 104 -21.96 -18.57 4.54
C ALA A 104 -21.82 -17.65 5.77
N HIS A 105 -22.70 -16.65 5.81
CA HIS A 105 -23.19 -15.93 7.01
C HIS A 105 -23.92 -16.90 7.98
N PRO A 106 -24.14 -16.59 9.28
CA PRO A 106 -24.96 -15.43 9.67
C PRO A 106 -24.65 -14.67 10.97
N PHE A 107 -25.13 -13.43 10.94
CA PHE A 107 -25.45 -12.54 12.06
C PHE A 107 -26.18 -13.29 13.18
N GLN A 108 -25.72 -13.16 14.42
CA GLN A 108 -26.54 -13.42 15.61
C GLN A 108 -27.06 -12.09 16.15
N SER A 109 -28.39 -11.94 16.09
CA SER A 109 -29.12 -10.95 16.89
C SER A 109 -29.17 -11.44 18.33
N GLU A 110 -28.69 -10.65 19.28
CA GLU A 110 -28.98 -10.88 20.70
C GLU A 110 -29.85 -9.75 21.25
N ASN A 111 -30.92 -10.21 21.90
CA ASN A 111 -32.09 -9.48 22.32
C ASN A 111 -31.79 -8.46 23.42
N PHE A 112 -32.52 -7.34 23.36
CA PHE A 112 -32.80 -6.51 24.53
C PHE A 112 -33.64 -7.29 25.56
N SER A 113 -33.31 -7.12 26.84
CA SER A 113 -34.22 -7.32 27.98
C SER A 113 -34.03 -6.17 28.94
#